data_AF-A0A7S0LZW1-F1
#
_entry.id   AF-A0A7S0LZW1-F1
#
_cell.length_a   1.000
_cell.length_b   1.000
_cell.length_c   1.000
_cell.angle_alpha   90.00
_cell.angle_beta   90.00
_cell.angle_gamma   90.00
#
_symmetry.space_group_name_H-M   'P 1'
#
loop_
_entity.id
_entity.type
_entity.pdbx_description
1 polymer ?
#
loop_
_entity_poly.entity_id
_entity_poly.type
_entity_poly.pdbx_seq_one_letter_code
_entity_poly.pdbx_strand_id
1 'polypeptide(L)'
;AKMKFPPEFVHKVDMSKVHLEVLRPWVAKKVTGYLGMEDDIIINMVLAELEKENEPDPRRIQINLTGFLERNTGAFMAELWKLLLSAQENYQPGQKGMPSQLLKEKEEEIKRINVELQDRARKIAEEQERQKEKEREREKERERREIERQLEWEREKEKEREREREWE
;
A
#
# COMPACT_ATOMS: atom_id res chain seq x y z
N ALA A 1 36.21 18.82 15.67
CA ALA A 1 35.97 18.16 14.37
C ALA A 1 35.55 19.22 13.35
N LYS A 2 36.16 19.28 12.16
CA LYS A 2 35.64 20.13 11.06
C LYS A 2 34.36 19.48 10.54
N MET A 3 33.21 20.12 10.75
CA MET A 3 31.97 19.70 10.10
C MET A 3 32.17 19.75 8.58
N LYS A 4 31.92 18.62 7.91
CA LYS A 4 31.91 18.55 6.46
C LYS A 4 30.50 18.84 5.98
N PHE A 5 30.35 19.86 5.16
CA PHE A 5 29.08 20.21 4.52
C PHE A 5 28.99 19.50 3.18
N PRO A 6 27.86 18.84 2.87
CA PRO A 6 27.62 18.25 1.56
C PRO A 6 27.66 19.31 0.43
N PRO A 7 28.16 18.98 -0.78
CA PRO A 7 28.20 19.91 -1.92
C PRO A 7 26.80 20.38 -2.37
N GLU A 8 25.76 19.64 -2.04
CA GLU A 8 24.36 19.96 -2.32
C GLU A 8 23.93 21.27 -1.66
N PHE A 9 24.58 21.67 -0.56
CA PHE A 9 24.28 22.91 0.19
C PHE A 9 24.57 24.19 -0.58
N VAL A 10 25.22 24.09 -1.75
CA VAL A 10 25.44 25.23 -2.66
C VAL A 10 24.12 25.70 -3.27
N HIS A 11 23.15 24.81 -3.46
CA HIS A 11 21.86 25.13 -4.07
C HIS A 11 20.83 25.48 -2.99
N LYS A 12 20.18 26.63 -3.15
CA LYS A 12 19.13 27.07 -2.26
C LYS A 12 17.81 26.36 -2.58
N VAL A 13 17.07 26.04 -1.52
CA VAL A 13 15.73 25.47 -1.58
C VAL A 13 14.74 26.53 -1.14
N ASP A 14 13.69 26.70 -1.93
CA ASP A 14 12.53 27.53 -1.65
C ASP A 14 11.38 26.65 -1.15
N MET A 15 11.10 26.75 0.15
CA MET A 15 10.10 25.94 0.83
C MET A 15 8.67 26.26 0.41
N SER A 16 8.43 27.39 -0.25
CA SER A 16 7.11 27.70 -0.83
C SER A 16 6.76 26.76 -1.99
N LYS A 17 7.79 26.22 -2.67
CA LYS A 17 7.66 25.32 -3.81
C LYS A 17 7.61 23.85 -3.41
N VAL A 18 7.90 23.51 -2.15
CA VAL A 18 7.98 22.13 -1.67
C VAL A 18 6.74 21.77 -0.86
N HIS A 19 6.20 20.57 -1.07
CA HIS A 19 5.16 20.04 -0.21
C HIS A 19 5.77 19.38 1.03
N LEU A 20 5.67 20.05 2.19
CA LEU A 20 6.27 19.56 3.45
C LEU A 20 5.60 18.28 3.99
N GLU A 21 4.29 18.12 3.81
CA GLU A 21 3.53 16.98 4.33
C GLU A 21 4.07 15.62 3.85
N VAL A 22 4.61 15.57 2.62
CA VAL A 22 5.19 14.33 2.08
C VAL A 22 6.58 14.03 2.65
N LEU A 23 7.27 15.02 3.23
CA LEU A 23 8.58 14.82 3.83
C LEU A 23 8.49 14.15 5.20
N ARG A 24 7.40 14.37 5.95
CA ARG A 24 7.21 13.78 7.28
C ARG A 24 7.42 12.25 7.32
N PRO A 25 6.71 11.44 6.51
CA PRO A 25 6.91 9.99 6.52
C PRO A 25 8.32 9.58 6.06
N TRP A 26 8.95 10.37 5.17
CA TRP A 26 10.31 10.10 4.71
C TRP A 26 11.36 10.38 5.80
N VAL A 27 11.24 11.51 6.49
CA VAL A 27 12.10 11.88 7.62
C VAL A 27 11.96 10.84 8.73
N ALA A 28 10.74 10.42 9.07
CA ALA A 28 10.49 9.36 10.04
C ALA A 28 11.23 8.07 9.68
N LYS A 29 11.03 7.56 8.45
CA LYS A 29 11.70 6.36 7.93
C LYS A 29 13.22 6.46 8.02
N LYS A 30 13.80 7.63 7.69
CA LYS A 30 15.25 7.86 7.72
C LYS A 30 15.81 7.97 9.14
N VAL A 31 15.14 8.72 10.02
CA VAL A 31 15.52 8.84 11.43
C VAL A 31 15.49 7.48 12.12
N THR A 32 14.41 6.71 11.93
CA THR A 32 14.31 5.34 12.42
C THR A 32 15.41 4.43 11.87
N GLY A 33 15.79 4.59 10.60
CA GLY A 33 16.91 3.84 10.00
C GLY A 33 18.27 4.14 10.63
N TYR A 34 18.50 5.38 11.10
CA TYR A 34 19.76 5.78 11.73
C TYR A 34 19.82 5.48 13.23
N LEU A 35 18.70 5.60 13.95
CA LEU A 35 18.62 5.45 15.40
C LEU A 35 18.12 4.07 15.85
N GLY A 36 17.50 3.30 14.94
CA GLY A 36 16.82 2.04 15.27
C GLY A 36 15.49 2.22 16.01
N MET A 37 15.10 3.46 16.28
CA MET A 37 13.83 3.84 16.90
C MET A 37 13.30 5.10 16.25
N GLU A 38 11.98 5.21 16.20
CA GLU A 38 11.31 6.44 15.77
C GLU A 38 11.35 7.45 16.91
N ASP A 39 11.82 8.66 16.61
CA ASP A 39 11.88 9.78 17.55
C ASP A 39 11.11 10.97 16.96
N ASP A 40 9.87 11.11 17.40
CA ASP A 40 8.96 12.18 16.99
C ASP A 40 9.51 13.59 17.29
N ILE A 41 10.35 13.74 18.32
CA ILE A 41 10.92 15.04 18.68
C ILE A 41 11.91 15.46 17.58
N ILE A 42 12.77 14.55 17.13
CA ILE A 42 13.73 14.81 16.05
C ILE A 42 12.99 15.06 14.74
N ILE A 43 11.98 14.25 14.42
CA ILE A 43 11.18 14.40 13.19
C ILE A 43 10.52 15.77 13.14
N ASN A 44 9.83 16.17 14.22
CA ASN A 44 9.17 17.46 14.30
C ASN A 44 10.17 18.61 14.29
N MET A 45 11.34 18.45 14.90
CA MET A 45 12.39 19.48 14.86
C MET A 45 12.94 19.70 13.44
N VAL A 46 13.17 18.63 12.66
CA VAL A 46 13.57 18.74 11.25
C VAL A 46 12.53 19.54 10.46
N LEU A 47 11.25 19.17 10.59
CA LEU A 47 10.17 19.84 9.88
C LEU A 47 10.01 21.31 10.33
N ALA A 48 10.13 21.57 11.63
CA ALA A 48 10.04 22.92 12.18
C ALA A 48 11.16 23.83 11.68
N GLU A 49 12.40 23.35 11.56
CA GLU A 49 13.49 24.15 10.99
C GLU A 49 13.30 24.41 9.49
N LEU A 50 12.69 23.47 8.76
CA LEU A 50 12.34 23.65 7.35
C LEU A 50 11.15 24.60 7.14
N GLU A 51 10.21 24.69 8.08
CA GLU A 51 9.04 25.57 8.01
C GLU A 51 9.34 26.99 8.50
N LYS A 52 10.34 27.15 9.36
CA LYS A 52 10.68 28.42 10.02
C LYS A 52 11.05 29.54 9.05
N GLU A 53 11.73 29.20 7.95
CA GLU A 53 12.23 30.15 6.95
C GLU A 53 11.89 29.66 5.54
N ASN A 54 11.52 30.56 4.63
CA ASN A 54 11.23 30.18 3.23
C ASN A 54 12.48 29.68 2.49
N GLU A 55 13.66 30.18 2.87
CA GLU A 55 14.97 29.74 2.39
C GLU A 55 15.81 29.24 3.57
N PRO A 56 15.61 28.01 4.05
CA PRO A 56 16.32 27.50 5.21
C PRO A 56 17.82 27.38 4.94
N ASP A 57 18.66 27.66 5.95
CA ASP A 57 20.11 27.43 5.86
C ASP A 57 20.45 25.97 6.22
N PRO A 58 20.90 25.15 5.25
CA PRO A 58 21.21 23.74 5.50
C PRO A 58 22.34 23.55 6.52
N ARG A 59 23.25 24.53 6.66
CA ARG A 59 24.33 24.47 7.65
C ARG A 59 23.80 24.61 9.07
N ARG A 60 22.84 25.50 9.27
CA ARG A 60 22.19 25.70 10.58
C ARG A 60 21.39 24.45 10.98
N ILE A 61 20.64 23.89 10.04
CA ILE A 61 19.89 22.65 10.25
C ILE A 61 20.84 21.51 10.59
N GLN A 62 21.95 21.35 9.86
CA GLN A 62 22.94 20.32 10.15
C GLN A 62 23.54 20.47 11.55
N ILE A 63 23.85 21.69 12.00
CA ILE A 63 24.38 21.94 13.35
C ILE A 63 23.35 21.51 14.40
N ASN A 64 22.09 21.93 14.26
CA ASN A 64 21.02 21.58 15.19
C ASN A 64 20.80 20.06 15.26
N LEU A 65 20.83 19.38 14.11
CA LEU A 65 20.66 17.93 14.02
C LEU A 65 21.90 17.13 14.44
N THR A 66 23.09 17.74 14.46
CA THR A 66 24.31 17.05 14.91
C THR A 66 24.25 16.69 16.39
N GLY A 67 23.50 17.46 17.20
CA GLY A 67 23.25 17.11 18.60
C GLY A 67 22.46 15.82 18.83
N PHE A 68 21.78 15.30 17.78
CA PHE A 68 20.89 14.14 17.89
C PHE A 68 21.38 12.96 17.05
N LEU A 69 21.71 13.20 15.78
CA LEU A 69 22.15 12.17 14.83
C LEU A 69 23.67 11.99 14.80
N GLU A 70 24.43 12.85 15.49
CA GLU A 70 25.89 12.84 15.62
C GLU A 70 26.64 12.54 14.30
N ARG A 71 27.13 11.31 14.15
CA ARG A 71 27.92 10.84 13.00
C ARG A 71 27.08 10.63 11.73
N ASN A 72 25.77 10.43 11.89
CA ASN A 72 24.84 10.16 10.79
C ASN A 72 24.27 11.45 10.17
N THR A 73 24.40 12.59 10.85
CA THR A 73 23.79 13.86 10.43
C THR A 73 24.25 14.31 9.04
N GLY A 74 25.53 14.11 8.70
CA GLY A 74 26.05 14.49 7.39
C GLY A 74 25.40 13.71 6.24
N ALA A 75 25.20 12.40 6.44
CA ALA A 75 24.54 11.54 5.46
C ALA A 75 23.05 11.87 5.35
N PHE A 76 22.37 12.01 6.50
CA PHE A 76 20.96 12.40 6.55
C PHE A 76 20.70 13.74 5.84
N MET A 77 21.51 14.76 6.11
CA MET A 77 21.35 16.08 5.52
C MET A 77 21.62 16.10 4.01
N ALA A 78 22.59 15.32 3.53
CA ALA A 78 22.85 15.21 2.08
C ALA A 78 21.62 14.63 1.35
N GLU A 79 21.02 13.58 1.90
CA GLU A 79 19.83 12.95 1.34
C GLU A 79 18.60 13.88 1.41
N LEU A 80 18.39 14.53 2.56
CA LEU A 80 17.27 15.46 2.76
C LEU A 80 17.38 16.64 1.78
N TRP A 81 18.57 17.22 1.62
CA TRP A 81 18.76 18.36 0.73
C TRP A 81 18.57 17.99 -0.74
N LYS A 82 19.07 16.82 -1.16
CA LYS A 82 18.83 16.28 -2.51
C LYS A 82 17.34 16.05 -2.78
N LEU A 83 16.60 15.57 -1.78
CA LEU A 83 15.16 15.35 -1.87
C LEU A 83 14.40 16.68 -2.04
N LEU A 84 14.77 17.69 -1.26
CA LEU A 84 14.21 19.04 -1.33
C LEU A 84 14.48 19.71 -2.69
N LEU A 85 15.71 19.60 -3.21
CA LEU A 85 16.05 20.10 -4.54
C LEU A 85 15.24 19.40 -5.63
N SER A 86 15.09 18.07 -5.55
CA SER A 86 14.23 17.34 -6.49
C SER A 86 12.77 17.76 -6.40
N ALA A 87 12.27 18.08 -5.20
CA ALA A 87 10.90 18.59 -5.04
C ALA A 87 10.73 19.95 -5.71
N GLN A 88 11.71 20.83 -5.53
CA GLN A 88 11.74 22.15 -6.16
C GLN A 88 11.81 22.06 -7.69
N GLU A 89 12.59 21.13 -8.25
CA GLU A 89 12.67 20.90 -9.70
C GLU A 89 11.33 20.41 -10.28
N ASN A 90 10.59 19.62 -9.52
CA ASN A 90 9.27 19.10 -9.91
C ASN A 90 8.12 20.07 -9.61
N TYR A 91 8.40 21.31 -9.22
CA TYR A 91 7.38 22.33 -8.98
C TYR A 91 6.63 22.65 -10.27
N GLN A 92 5.29 22.60 -10.23
CA GLN A 92 4.42 22.98 -11.34
C GLN A 92 3.52 24.16 -10.93
N PRO A 93 3.26 25.14 -11.81
CA PRO A 93 2.33 26.23 -11.49
C PRO A 93 0.96 25.69 -11.07
N GLY A 94 0.56 25.98 -9.83
CA GLY A 94 -0.70 25.49 -9.24
C GLY A 94 -0.62 24.20 -8.43
N GLN A 95 0.55 23.54 -8.37
CA GLN A 95 0.79 22.37 -7.50
C GLN A 95 2.15 22.48 -6.80
N LYS A 96 2.17 22.28 -5.47
CA LYS A 96 3.44 22.20 -4.73
C LYS A 96 4.28 21.03 -5.27
N GLY A 97 5.57 21.24 -5.45
CA GLY A 97 6.51 20.26 -5.97
C GLY A 97 6.70 19.09 -5.01
N MET A 98 6.61 17.88 -5.55
CA MET A 98 6.81 16.63 -4.82
C MET A 98 8.16 16.01 -5.21
N PRO A 99 8.98 15.52 -4.25
CA PRO A 99 10.24 14.88 -4.59
C PRO A 99 10.06 13.65 -5.49
N SER A 100 10.88 13.52 -6.55
CA SER A 100 10.84 12.39 -7.49
C SER A 100 11.01 11.03 -6.81
N GLN A 101 11.80 10.97 -5.74
CA GLN A 101 11.99 9.74 -4.97
C GLN A 101 10.69 9.31 -4.28
N LEU A 102 9.90 10.24 -3.74
CA LEU A 102 8.62 9.93 -3.10
C LEU A 102 7.56 9.55 -4.13
N LEU A 103 7.56 10.19 -5.31
CA LEU A 103 6.68 9.79 -6.41
C LEU A 103 6.92 8.34 -6.81
N LYS A 104 8.19 7.95 -7.00
CA LYS A 104 8.55 6.57 -7.33
C LYS A 104 8.22 5.57 -6.23
N GLU A 105 8.54 5.89 -4.96
CA GLU A 105 8.17 5.03 -3.84
C GLU A 105 6.65 4.84 -3.74
N LYS A 106 5.86 5.91 -3.93
CA LYS A 106 4.39 5.83 -3.93
C LYS A 106 3.84 5.04 -5.11
N GLU A 107 4.40 5.19 -6.30
CA GLU A 107 4.02 4.39 -7.48
C GLU A 107 4.30 2.90 -7.26
N GLU A 108 5.44 2.53 -6.66
CA GLU A 108 5.77 1.15 -6.34
C GLU A 108 4.87 0.56 -5.25
N GLU A 109 4.53 1.34 -4.22
CA GLU A 109 3.59 0.96 -3.17
C GLU A 109 2.20 0.69 -3.74
N ILE A 110 1.70 1.60 -4.60
CA ILE A 110 0.40 1.43 -5.28
C ILE A 110 0.41 0.19 -6.19
N LYS A 111 1.50 -0.07 -6.92
CA LYS A 111 1.63 -1.28 -7.74
C LYS A 111 1.56 -2.55 -6.90
N ARG A 112 2.24 -2.59 -5.75
CA ARG A 112 2.20 -3.75 -4.83
C ARG A 112 0.79 -3.97 -4.29
N ILE A 113 0.13 -2.91 -3.82
CA ILE A 113 -1.25 -2.98 -3.32
C ILE A 113 -2.20 -3.46 -4.41
N ASN A 114 -2.09 -2.94 -5.63
CA ASN A 114 -2.93 -3.36 -6.75
C ASN A 114 -2.74 -4.84 -7.10
N VAL A 115 -1.50 -5.34 -7.09
CA VAL A 115 -1.22 -6.78 -7.31
C VAL A 115 -1.84 -7.62 -6.19
N GLU A 116 -1.70 -7.20 -4.94
CA GLU A 116 -2.29 -7.93 -3.81
C GLU A 116 -3.83 -7.93 -3.85
N LEU A 117 -4.44 -6.80 -4.21
CA LEU A 117 -5.89 -6.69 -4.40
C LEU A 117 -6.38 -7.58 -5.55
N GLN A 118 -5.66 -7.62 -6.66
CA GLN A 118 -5.98 -8.52 -7.78
C GLN A 118 -5.88 -9.99 -7.37
N ASP A 119 -4.84 -10.39 -6.62
CA ASP A 119 -4.69 -11.76 -6.14
C ASP A 119 -5.82 -12.16 -5.17
N ARG A 120 -6.20 -11.25 -4.26
CA ARG A 120 -7.35 -11.46 -3.37
C ARG A 120 -8.66 -11.58 -4.15
N ALA A 121 -8.89 -10.69 -5.13
CA ALA A 121 -10.08 -10.73 -5.97
C ALA A 121 -10.17 -12.04 -6.77
N ARG A 122 -9.03 -12.51 -7.30
CA ARG A 122 -8.95 -13.79 -8.02
C ARG A 122 -9.29 -14.98 -7.11
N LYS A 123 -8.73 -15.04 -5.91
CA LYS A 123 -9.03 -16.11 -4.94
C LYS A 123 -10.51 -16.15 -4.56
N ILE A 124 -11.13 -14.99 -4.37
CA ILE A 124 -12.57 -14.89 -4.09
C ILE A 124 -13.38 -15.40 -5.28
N ALA A 125 -13.02 -15.04 -6.51
CA ALA A 125 -13.70 -15.49 -7.71
C ALA A 125 -13.58 -17.02 -7.90
N GLU A 126 -12.39 -17.59 -7.71
CA GLU A 126 -12.15 -19.05 -7.80
C GLU A 126 -12.97 -19.81 -6.74
N GLU A 127 -13.05 -19.31 -5.50
CA GLU A 127 -13.87 -19.95 -4.47
C GLU A 127 -15.37 -19.84 -4.78
N GLN A 128 -15.84 -18.70 -5.28
CA GLN A 128 -17.24 -18.55 -5.69
C GLN A 128 -17.62 -19.50 -6.84
N GLU A 129 -16.74 -19.69 -7.80
CA GLU A 129 -16.96 -20.62 -8.90
C GLU A 129 -17.02 -22.07 -8.39
N ARG A 130 -16.09 -22.45 -7.52
CA ARG A 130 -16.07 -23.77 -6.87
C ARG A 130 -17.34 -24.02 -6.05
N GLN A 131 -17.87 -23.01 -5.35
CA GLN A 131 -19.12 -23.13 -4.61
C GLN A 131 -20.33 -23.31 -5.55
N LYS A 132 -20.39 -22.54 -6.64
CA LYS A 132 -21.44 -22.69 -7.67
C LYS A 132 -21.40 -24.05 -8.34
N GLU A 133 -20.22 -24.59 -8.61
CA GLU A 133 -20.06 -25.93 -9.17
C GLU A 133 -20.60 -27.01 -8.21
N LYS A 134 -20.22 -26.95 -6.93
CA LYS A 134 -20.75 -27.85 -5.89
C LYS A 134 -22.26 -27.74 -5.73
N GLU A 135 -22.81 -26.53 -5.83
CA GLU A 135 -24.26 -26.33 -5.76
C GLU A 135 -24.98 -26.97 -6.95
N ARG A 136 -24.46 -26.79 -8.17
CA ARG A 136 -24.97 -27.44 -9.39
C ARG A 136 -24.89 -28.96 -9.32
N GLU A 137 -23.82 -29.53 -8.78
CA GLU A 137 -23.71 -30.98 -8.58
C GLU A 137 -24.75 -31.50 -7.60
N ARG A 138 -24.94 -30.80 -6.48
CA ARG A 138 -25.97 -31.15 -5.47
C ARG A 138 -27.37 -31.07 -6.04
N GLU A 139 -27.65 -30.09 -6.89
CA GLU A 139 -28.94 -29.94 -7.57
C GLU A 139 -29.19 -31.11 -8.53
N LYS A 140 -28.22 -31.45 -9.39
CA LYS A 140 -28.30 -32.62 -10.28
C LYS A 140 -28.50 -33.93 -9.53
N GLU A 141 -27.86 -34.09 -8.37
CA GLU A 141 -28.04 -35.27 -7.53
C GLU A 141 -29.45 -35.34 -6.94
N ARG A 142 -30.02 -34.21 -6.51
CA ARG A 142 -31.39 -34.13 -6.02
C ARG A 142 -32.40 -34.49 -7.12
N GLU A 143 -32.21 -33.94 -8.33
CA GLU A 143 -33.06 -34.26 -9.48
C GLU A 143 -32.99 -35.75 -9.83
N ARG A 144 -31.79 -36.35 -9.87
CA ARG A 144 -31.65 -37.81 -10.10
C ARG A 144 -32.41 -38.64 -9.08
N ARG A 145 -32.28 -38.31 -7.79
CA ARG A 145 -32.98 -39.00 -6.69
C ARG A 145 -34.49 -38.80 -6.74
N GLU A 146 -34.97 -37.69 -7.29
CA GLU A 146 -36.40 -37.44 -7.48
C GLU A 146 -36.96 -38.26 -8.65
N ILE A 147 -36.26 -38.28 -9.79
CA ILE A 147 -36.61 -39.11 -10.94
C ILE A 147 -36.63 -40.60 -10.56
N GLU A 148 -35.61 -41.07 -9.81
CA GLU A 148 -35.55 -42.46 -9.37
C GLU A 148 -36.75 -42.84 -8.48
N ARG A 149 -37.11 -41.98 -7.52
CA ARG A 149 -38.30 -42.17 -6.67
C ARG A 149 -39.60 -42.18 -7.48
N GLN A 150 -39.74 -41.33 -8.48
CA GLN A 150 -40.91 -41.33 -9.37
C GLN A 150 -41.02 -42.65 -10.15
N LEU A 151 -39.91 -43.12 -10.73
CA LEU A 151 -39.87 -44.38 -11.47
C LEU A 151 -40.13 -45.61 -10.59
N GLU A 152 -39.75 -45.59 -9.32
CA GLU A 152 -40.10 -46.63 -8.36
C GLU A 152 -41.61 -46.64 -8.06
N TRP A 153 -42.18 -45.47 -7.78
CA TRP A 153 -43.62 -45.32 -7.53
C TRP A 153 -44.48 -45.75 -8.72
N GLU A 154 -44.08 -45.41 -9.95
CA GLU A 154 -44.77 -45.86 -11.16
C GLU A 154 -44.74 -47.38 -11.31
N ARG A 155 -43.57 -48.00 -11.06
CA ARG A 155 -43.41 -49.47 -11.08
C ARG A 155 -44.24 -50.16 -10.01
N GLU A 156 -44.36 -49.59 -8.82
CA GLU A 156 -45.24 -50.12 -7.77
C GLU A 156 -46.71 -50.05 -8.17
N LYS A 157 -47.15 -48.92 -8.72
CA LYS A 157 -48.52 -48.76 -9.22
C LYS A 157 -48.86 -49.70 -10.37
N GLU A 158 -47.91 -49.95 -11.28
CA GLU A 158 -48.11 -50.90 -12.36
C GLU A 158 -48.33 -52.32 -11.82
N LYS A 159 -47.48 -52.75 -10.88
CA LYS A 159 -47.63 -54.04 -10.20
C LYS A 159 -48.95 -54.17 -9.44
N GLU A 160 -49.42 -53.09 -8.83
CA GLU A 160 -50.73 -53.07 -8.14
C GLU A 160 -51.88 -53.28 -9.13
N ARG A 161 -51.87 -52.56 -10.26
CA ARG A 161 -52.86 -52.72 -11.35
C ARG A 161 -52.81 -54.08 -12.03
N GLU A 162 -51.65 -54.73 -12.10
CA GLU A 162 -51.54 -56.10 -12.60
C GLU A 162 -52.19 -57.08 -11.63
N ARG A 163 -51.94 -56.95 -10.32
CA ARG A 163 -52.60 -57.78 -9.30
C ARG A 163 -54.11 -57.61 -9.30
N GLU A 164 -54.62 -56.39 -9.44
CA GLU A 164 -56.07 -56.16 -9.54
C GLU A 164 -56.67 -56.87 -10.76
N ARG A 165 -55.96 -56.87 -11.90
CA ARG A 165 -56.40 -57.56 -13.13
C ARG A 165 -56.35 -59.08 -13.05
N GLU A 166 -55.50 -59.65 -12.20
CA GLU A 166 -55.46 -61.11 -11.96
C GLU A 166 -56.60 -61.61 -11.05
N TRP A 167 -57.30 -60.72 -10.35
CA TRP A 167 -58.37 -61.05 -9.42
C TRP A 167 -59.80 -60.88 -9.98
N GLU A 168 -59.96 -60.31 -11.18
CA GLU A 168 -61.22 -60.25 -11.96
C GLU A 168 -61.37 -61.44 -12.92
#